data_AF-A0A091PP60-F1
#
_entry.id   AF-A0A091PP60-F1
#
_cell.length_a   1.000
_cell.length_b   1.000
_cell.length_c   1.000
_cell.angle_alpha   90.00
_cell.angle_beta   90.00
_cell.angle_gamma   90.00
#
_symmetry.space_group_name_H-M   'P 1'
#
loop_
_entity.id
_entity.type
_entity.pdbx_description
1 polymer ?
#
loop_
_entity_poly.entity_id
_entity_poly.type
_entity_poly.pdbx_seq_one_letter_code
_entity_poly.pdbx_strand_id
1 'polypeptide(L)'
;TEGVKCICNQLSLTTKIDAEHPELRNYVRSQGWWNGDSDFNFSEVFSLSDDHLACCSGRESLEKQGGDVSAQAMIDVLRDKDSGVCVDSESFLTTASIVSVLPQDPSFPCVHYFTGTPDPSRSVFKPFIFVDDVKLVPKVQSPSFGNDDPAKKIPRFQEKPDRRHELYKAHEWAQSLLENDQDKGQKLMRIMLDLEKQGLEAMEDILTRTEV
;
A
#
# COMPACT_ATOMS: atom_id res chain seq x y z
N THR A 1 21.56 -3.32 -5.85
CA THR A 1 21.11 -2.93 -4.49
C THR A 1 20.63 -4.19 -3.78
N GLU A 2 21.04 -4.40 -2.53
CA GLU A 2 20.64 -5.55 -1.72
C GLU A 2 19.88 -5.10 -0.47
N GLY A 3 19.09 -6.00 0.11
CA GLY A 3 18.38 -5.80 1.37
C GLY A 3 16.97 -5.25 1.24
N VAL A 4 16.31 -5.12 2.39
CA VAL A 4 14.92 -4.64 2.49
C VAL A 4 14.89 -3.17 2.90
N LYS A 5 13.95 -2.41 2.34
CA LYS A 5 13.79 -0.97 2.60
C LYS A 5 12.36 -0.68 3.05
N CYS A 6 12.23 0.05 4.14
CA CYS A 6 10.98 0.67 4.55
C CYS A 6 11.02 2.15 4.15
N ILE A 7 10.06 2.61 3.36
CA ILE A 7 9.90 4.01 2.97
C ILE A 7 8.65 4.54 3.65
N CYS A 8 8.79 5.66 4.36
CA CYS A 8 7.68 6.35 5.02
C CYS A 8 7.47 7.73 4.39
N ASN A 9 6.61 8.56 4.98
CA ASN A 9 6.26 9.89 4.46
C ASN A 9 7.40 10.92 4.50
N GLN A 10 8.61 10.51 4.86
CA GLN A 10 9.82 11.33 4.87
C GLN A 10 10.73 11.01 3.68
N LEU A 11 11.58 11.96 3.32
CA LEU A 11 12.60 11.75 2.30
C LEU A 11 13.63 10.73 2.78
N SER A 12 13.80 9.65 2.01
CA SER A 12 14.69 8.52 2.36
C SER A 12 15.92 8.40 1.46
N LEU A 13 15.98 9.16 0.37
CA LEU A 13 17.15 9.22 -0.50
C LEU A 13 18.24 10.06 0.16
N THR A 14 19.44 9.50 0.29
CA THR A 14 20.57 10.18 0.94
C THR A 14 21.63 10.55 -0.08
N THR A 15 22.83 9.98 0.02
CA THR A 15 23.99 10.32 -0.81
C THR A 15 24.22 9.36 -1.98
N LYS A 16 23.64 8.15 -1.92
CA LYS A 16 23.78 7.13 -2.97
C LYS A 16 22.73 7.34 -4.05
N ILE A 17 23.10 8.08 -5.09
CA ILE A 17 22.21 8.48 -6.20
C ILE A 17 22.87 8.10 -7.53
N ASP A 18 22.27 7.15 -8.25
CA ASP A 18 22.77 6.70 -9.55
C ASP A 18 22.19 7.52 -10.71
N ALA A 19 21.03 8.16 -10.50
CA ALA A 19 20.35 9.00 -11.48
C ALA A 19 19.70 10.20 -10.80
N GLU A 20 19.97 11.39 -11.31
CA GLU A 20 19.38 12.67 -10.87
C GLU A 20 19.15 13.59 -12.06
N HIS A 21 18.29 14.59 -11.90
CA HIS A 21 18.11 15.61 -12.92
C HIS A 21 19.43 16.40 -13.11
N PRO A 22 19.92 16.63 -14.35
CA PRO A 22 21.22 17.27 -14.57
C PRO A 22 21.40 18.63 -13.88
N GLU A 23 20.32 19.40 -13.77
CA GLU A 23 20.32 20.71 -13.10
C GLU A 23 20.02 20.67 -11.59
N LEU A 24 19.79 19.50 -11.00
CA LEU A 24 19.40 19.39 -9.57
C LEU A 24 20.40 20.11 -8.67
N ARG A 25 21.69 19.83 -8.87
CA ARG A 25 22.79 20.40 -8.05
C ARG A 25 22.97 21.90 -8.28
N ASN A 26 22.86 22.35 -9.52
CA ASN A 26 22.93 23.77 -9.86
C ASN A 26 21.77 24.53 -9.22
N TYR A 27 20.57 23.96 -9.27
CA TYR A 27 19.38 24.52 -8.68
C TYR A 27 19.55 24.69 -7.16
N VAL A 28 19.87 23.64 -6.41
CA VAL A 28 19.99 23.73 -4.93
C VAL A 28 21.11 24.67 -4.49
N ARG A 29 22.20 24.79 -5.26
CA ARG A 29 23.27 25.78 -5.02
C ARG A 29 22.78 27.20 -5.24
N SER A 30 22.02 27.43 -6.32
CA SER A 30 21.45 28.75 -6.61
C SER A 30 20.45 29.21 -5.53
N GLN A 31 19.78 28.26 -4.87
CA GLN A 31 18.88 28.52 -3.74
C GLN A 31 19.62 28.68 -2.40
N GLY A 32 20.93 28.39 -2.36
CA GLY A 32 21.71 28.41 -1.13
C GLY A 32 21.41 27.27 -0.16
N TRP A 33 20.72 26.21 -0.60
CA TRP A 33 20.35 25.07 0.24
C TRP A 33 21.50 24.08 0.43
N TRP A 34 22.45 24.08 -0.51
CA TRP A 34 23.66 23.27 -0.44
C TRP A 34 24.80 24.02 -1.11
N ASN A 35 25.96 24.10 -0.44
CA ASN A 35 27.09 24.89 -0.91
C ASN A 35 28.15 24.08 -1.71
N GLY A 36 28.07 22.74 -1.68
CA GLY A 36 29.02 21.87 -2.36
C GLY A 36 30.22 21.41 -1.54
N ASP A 37 30.33 21.80 -0.26
CA ASP A 37 31.48 21.48 0.59
C ASP A 37 31.41 20.05 1.17
N SER A 38 30.20 19.47 1.18
CA SER A 38 29.93 18.09 1.60
C SER A 38 29.33 17.28 0.46
N ASP A 39 29.27 15.96 0.63
CA ASP A 39 28.45 15.11 -0.23
C ASP A 39 27.01 15.63 -0.28
N PHE A 40 26.41 15.55 -1.47
CA PHE A 40 25.01 15.93 -1.66
C PHE A 40 24.11 14.86 -1.04
N ASN A 41 23.42 15.20 0.05
CA ASN A 41 22.42 14.34 0.68
C ASN A 41 21.01 14.88 0.37
N PHE A 42 20.25 14.15 -0.45
CA PHE A 42 18.94 14.60 -0.93
C PHE A 42 17.96 14.86 0.23
N SER A 43 17.86 13.95 1.19
CA SER A 43 16.99 14.10 2.34
C SER A 43 17.36 15.30 3.20
N GLU A 44 18.65 15.55 3.47
CA GLU A 44 19.08 16.71 4.28
C GLU A 44 18.79 18.04 3.59
N VAL A 45 18.97 18.11 2.27
CA VAL A 45 18.79 19.35 1.49
C VAL A 45 17.33 19.72 1.31
N PHE A 46 16.43 18.73 1.18
CA PHE A 46 15.02 18.97 0.85
C PHE A 46 14.05 18.72 2.00
N SER A 47 14.47 18.15 3.14
CA SER A 47 13.57 17.96 4.27
C SER A 47 13.30 19.27 4.98
N LEU A 48 12.08 19.42 5.49
CA LEU A 48 11.73 20.52 6.39
C LEU A 48 12.29 20.22 7.78
N SER A 49 12.77 21.23 8.48
CA SER A 49 13.43 21.10 9.79
C SER A 49 12.54 20.52 10.91
N ASP A 50 11.21 20.46 10.73
CA ASP A 50 10.25 19.90 11.68
C ASP A 50 9.78 18.46 11.33
N ASP A 51 10.24 17.87 10.20
CA ASP A 51 9.77 16.56 9.74
C ASP A 51 10.37 15.36 10.50
N HIS A 52 11.22 15.57 11.50
CA HIS A 52 12.00 14.52 12.15
C HIS A 52 11.20 13.58 13.10
N LEU A 53 9.90 13.75 13.28
CA LEU A 53 9.15 13.13 14.39
C LEU A 53 8.34 11.86 14.08
N ALA A 54 8.51 11.21 12.93
CA ALA A 54 7.97 9.87 12.72
C ALA A 54 9.01 8.95 12.04
N CYS A 55 9.94 8.43 12.85
CA CYS A 55 10.79 7.30 12.45
C CYS A 55 9.91 6.24 11.78
N CYS A 56 10.32 5.70 10.62
CA CYS A 56 9.49 4.81 9.82
C CYS A 56 8.96 3.61 10.64
N SER A 57 7.71 3.70 11.07
CA SER A 57 6.97 2.71 11.85
C SER A 57 7.11 1.27 11.35
N GLY A 58 7.15 1.08 10.03
CA GLY A 58 7.26 -0.25 9.42
C GLY A 58 8.65 -0.88 9.52
N ARG A 59 9.70 -0.14 9.90
CA ARG A 59 11.06 -0.67 9.97
C ARG A 59 11.18 -1.73 11.07
N GLU A 60 10.62 -1.48 12.24
CA GLU A 60 10.64 -2.44 13.34
C GLU A 60 9.87 -3.72 12.98
N SER A 61 8.68 -3.57 12.36
CA SER A 61 7.88 -4.70 11.86
C SER A 61 8.65 -5.52 10.83
N LEU A 62 9.40 -4.87 9.94
CA LEU A 62 10.27 -5.51 8.95
C LEU A 62 11.47 -6.24 9.59
N GLU A 63 12.09 -5.64 10.60
CA GLU A 63 13.20 -6.25 11.35
C GLU A 63 12.72 -7.52 12.10
N LYS A 64 11.48 -7.53 12.61
CA LYS A 64 10.86 -8.72 13.23
C LYS A 64 10.69 -9.89 12.24
N GLN A 65 10.53 -9.62 10.95
CA GLN A 65 10.42 -10.66 9.91
C GLN A 65 11.77 -11.29 9.53
N GLY A 66 12.88 -10.86 10.14
CA GLY A 66 14.20 -11.50 9.97
C GLY A 66 14.75 -11.42 8.54
N GLY A 67 14.24 -10.49 7.72
CA GLY A 67 14.61 -10.35 6.31
C GLY A 67 13.86 -11.28 5.35
N ASP A 68 12.84 -12.01 5.82
CA ASP A 68 11.89 -12.66 4.90
C ASP A 68 11.11 -11.60 4.10
N VAL A 69 11.08 -11.77 2.78
CA VAL A 69 10.40 -10.88 1.82
C VAL A 69 9.23 -11.61 1.14
N SER A 70 8.71 -12.67 1.77
CA SER A 70 7.52 -13.37 1.29
C SER A 70 6.30 -12.44 1.23
N ALA A 71 5.34 -12.77 0.37
CA ALA A 71 4.09 -12.02 0.26
C ALA A 71 3.33 -12.00 1.60
N GLN A 72 3.31 -13.14 2.32
CA GLN A 72 2.69 -13.23 3.64
C GLN A 72 3.38 -12.33 4.66
N ALA A 73 4.71 -12.35 4.75
CA ALA A 73 5.44 -11.49 5.68
C ALA A 73 5.16 -10.00 5.44
N MET A 74 5.06 -9.58 4.17
CA MET A 74 4.71 -8.21 3.81
C MET A 74 3.25 -7.88 4.10
N ILE A 75 2.32 -8.82 3.92
CA ILE A 75 0.93 -8.66 4.35
C ILE A 75 0.86 -8.43 5.86
N ASP A 76 1.60 -9.23 6.64
CA ASP A 76 1.60 -9.12 8.10
C ASP A 76 2.17 -7.77 8.57
N VAL A 77 3.24 -7.29 7.94
CA VAL A 77 3.78 -5.94 8.19
C VAL A 77 2.73 -4.87 7.89
N LEU A 78 2.00 -4.98 6.77
CA LEU A 78 0.97 -4.00 6.40
C LEU A 78 -0.26 -4.04 7.31
N ARG A 79 -0.48 -5.13 8.06
CA ARG A 79 -1.54 -5.26 9.06
C ARG A 79 -1.14 -4.74 10.44
N ASP A 80 0.14 -4.43 10.66
CA ASP A 80 0.67 -4.05 11.98
C ASP A 80 0.12 -2.69 12.45
N LYS A 81 -0.88 -2.75 13.34
CA LYS A 81 -1.45 -1.58 14.00
C LYS A 81 -0.57 -1.06 15.13
N ASP A 82 0.13 -1.94 15.84
CA ASP A 82 0.87 -1.61 17.06
C ASP A 82 2.09 -0.74 16.74
N SER A 83 2.79 -1.05 15.64
CA SER A 83 3.89 -0.22 15.15
C SER A 83 3.41 1.02 14.38
N GLY A 84 2.12 1.12 14.05
CA GLY A 84 1.53 2.25 13.34
C GLY A 84 1.63 2.19 11.81
N VAL A 85 1.82 0.99 11.24
CA VAL A 85 1.79 0.78 9.78
C VAL A 85 0.35 0.80 9.26
N CYS A 86 -0.52 0.01 9.90
CA CYS A 86 -1.95 0.06 9.68
C CYS A 86 -2.56 1.09 10.62
N VAL A 87 -3.05 2.19 10.08
CA VAL A 87 -3.61 3.28 10.88
C VAL A 87 -5.13 3.25 10.74
N ASP A 88 -5.81 3.27 11.89
CA ASP A 88 -7.27 3.33 12.01
C ASP A 88 -7.60 4.31 13.14
N SER A 89 -7.61 5.60 12.79
CA SER A 89 -7.76 6.72 13.72
C SER A 89 -8.72 7.77 13.15
N GLU A 90 -9.18 8.69 13.99
CA GLU A 90 -10.09 9.77 13.56
C GLU A 90 -9.47 10.70 12.49
N SER A 91 -8.15 10.89 12.52
CA SER A 91 -7.42 11.81 11.63
C SER A 91 -6.90 11.13 10.37
N PHE A 92 -6.67 9.82 10.42
CA PHE A 92 -6.11 9.06 9.31
C PHE A 92 -6.59 7.60 9.35
N LEU A 93 -6.94 7.10 8.16
CA LEU A 93 -7.34 5.72 7.94
C LEU A 93 -6.56 5.17 6.76
N THR A 94 -5.89 4.03 6.94
CA THR A 94 -5.30 3.27 5.83
C THR A 94 -6.45 2.79 4.94
N THR A 95 -6.58 3.40 3.76
CA THR A 95 -7.74 3.20 2.86
C THR A 95 -7.63 1.98 1.96
N ALA A 96 -6.40 1.51 1.69
CA ALA A 96 -6.09 0.28 0.99
C ALA A 96 -4.62 -0.09 1.18
N SER A 97 -4.30 -1.36 0.94
CA SER A 97 -2.93 -1.88 0.95
C SER A 97 -2.70 -2.79 -0.25
N ILE A 98 -1.43 -2.88 -0.68
CA ILE A 98 -1.00 -3.67 -1.83
C ILE A 98 0.31 -4.38 -1.49
N VAL A 99 0.41 -5.66 -1.84
CA VAL A 99 1.69 -6.39 -1.91
C VAL A 99 1.89 -6.87 -3.34
N SER A 100 3.09 -6.70 -3.90
CA SER A 100 3.39 -7.14 -5.27
C SER A 100 4.62 -8.04 -5.28
N VAL A 101 4.51 -9.17 -5.96
CA VAL A 101 5.62 -10.10 -6.22
C VAL A 101 5.98 -9.98 -7.69
N LEU A 102 7.25 -9.64 -7.94
CA LEU A 102 7.81 -9.45 -9.28
C LEU A 102 8.90 -10.52 -9.49
N PRO A 103 8.58 -11.64 -10.17
CA PRO A 103 9.55 -12.67 -10.48
C PRO A 103 10.69 -12.12 -11.36
N GLN A 104 11.91 -12.62 -11.14
CA GLN A 104 13.04 -12.30 -12.02
C GLN A 104 12.93 -13.02 -13.36
N ASP A 105 12.37 -14.23 -13.35
CA ASP A 105 12.10 -14.99 -14.56
C ASP A 105 10.80 -14.48 -15.20
N PRO A 106 10.86 -13.90 -16.42
CA PRO A 106 9.71 -13.32 -17.09
C PRO A 106 8.67 -14.36 -17.57
N SER A 107 8.94 -15.66 -17.46
CA SER A 107 7.96 -16.72 -17.73
C SER A 107 6.87 -16.77 -16.65
N PHE A 108 7.14 -16.25 -15.45
CA PHE A 108 6.17 -16.18 -14.36
C PHE A 108 5.43 -14.84 -14.35
N PRO A 109 4.12 -14.85 -14.06
CA PRO A 109 3.37 -13.61 -13.95
C PRO A 109 3.76 -12.81 -12.71
N CYS A 110 3.66 -11.48 -12.80
CA CYS A 110 3.62 -10.64 -11.62
C CYS A 110 2.29 -10.85 -10.88
N VAL A 111 2.35 -11.05 -9.57
CA VAL A 111 1.17 -11.26 -8.72
C VAL A 111 1.03 -10.07 -7.79
N HIS A 112 -0.16 -9.47 -7.78
CA HIS A 112 -0.49 -8.31 -6.97
C HIS A 112 -1.65 -8.64 -6.04
N TYR A 113 -1.48 -8.37 -4.75
CA TYR A 113 -2.47 -8.61 -3.72
C TYR A 113 -3.07 -7.28 -3.29
N PHE A 114 -4.36 -7.08 -3.52
CA PHE A 114 -5.06 -5.84 -3.19
C PHE A 114 -6.06 -6.06 -2.07
N THR A 115 -6.12 -5.15 -1.09
CA THR A 115 -7.25 -5.14 -0.16
C THR A 115 -8.52 -4.61 -0.84
N GLY A 116 -8.41 -3.47 -1.55
CA GLY A 116 -9.57 -2.80 -2.15
C GLY A 116 -10.59 -2.31 -1.11
N THR A 117 -10.21 -2.31 0.16
CA THR A 117 -11.01 -1.91 1.32
C THR A 117 -10.07 -1.33 2.40
N PRO A 118 -10.57 -0.42 3.26
CA PRO A 118 -9.78 0.17 4.35
C PRO A 118 -9.34 -0.86 5.39
N ASP A 119 -8.44 -0.45 6.28
CA ASP A 119 -7.94 -1.23 7.41
C ASP A 119 -7.45 -2.64 6.96
N PRO A 120 -6.20 -2.76 6.47
CA PRO A 120 -5.63 -4.05 6.07
C PRO A 120 -5.74 -5.10 7.18
N SER A 121 -5.72 -4.72 8.46
CA SER A 121 -5.87 -5.66 9.59
C SER A 121 -7.23 -6.36 9.61
N ARG A 122 -8.28 -5.74 9.04
CA ARG A 122 -9.65 -6.26 8.93
C ARG A 122 -10.06 -6.57 7.50
N SER A 123 -9.13 -6.50 6.55
CA SER A 123 -9.36 -6.74 5.13
C SER A 123 -8.79 -8.09 4.67
N VAL A 124 -9.10 -8.43 3.41
CA VAL A 124 -8.52 -9.58 2.69
C VAL A 124 -7.73 -9.07 1.49
N PHE A 125 -6.48 -9.51 1.39
CA PHE A 125 -5.57 -9.38 0.27
C PHE A 125 -5.96 -10.36 -0.84
N LYS A 126 -6.54 -9.83 -1.91
CA LYS A 126 -7.07 -10.59 -3.04
C LYS A 126 -6.00 -10.66 -4.13
N PRO A 127 -5.56 -11.85 -4.55
CA PRO A 127 -4.58 -11.97 -5.62
C PRO A 127 -5.17 -11.51 -6.96
N PHE A 128 -4.33 -10.87 -7.76
CA PHE A 128 -4.67 -10.33 -9.06
C PHE A 128 -3.45 -10.36 -9.97
N ILE A 129 -3.65 -10.84 -11.20
CA ILE A 129 -2.61 -10.88 -12.23
C ILE A 129 -3.08 -9.98 -13.37
N PHE A 130 -2.23 -9.02 -13.77
CA PHE A 130 -2.50 -8.21 -14.94
C PHE A 130 -2.20 -9.03 -16.19
N VAL A 131 -3.24 -9.22 -17.01
CA VAL A 131 -3.18 -9.87 -18.31
C VAL A 131 -3.98 -9.05 -19.31
N ASP A 132 -3.76 -9.31 -20.60
CA ASP A 132 -4.62 -8.76 -21.64
C ASP A 132 -6.09 -9.16 -21.41
N ASP A 133 -7.02 -8.27 -21.76
CA ASP A 133 -8.47 -8.47 -21.61
C ASP A 133 -8.93 -8.84 -20.19
N VAL A 134 -8.32 -8.24 -19.17
CA VAL A 134 -8.69 -8.48 -17.77
C VAL A 134 -10.18 -8.21 -17.53
N LYS A 135 -10.86 -9.20 -16.94
CA LYS A 135 -12.29 -9.07 -16.61
C LYS A 135 -12.46 -8.15 -15.42
N LEU A 136 -13.20 -7.07 -15.63
CA LEU A 136 -13.62 -6.19 -14.55
C LEU A 136 -14.44 -6.95 -13.52
N VAL A 137 -14.25 -6.61 -12.25
CA VAL A 137 -15.03 -7.15 -11.13
C VAL A 137 -16.04 -6.07 -10.72
N PRO A 138 -17.33 -6.17 -11.12
CA PRO A 138 -18.28 -5.07 -10.94
C PRO A 138 -18.47 -4.66 -9.47
N LYS A 139 -18.31 -5.61 -8.54
CA LYS A 139 -18.46 -5.39 -7.09
C LYS A 139 -17.43 -4.45 -6.48
N VAL A 140 -16.31 -4.22 -7.18
CA VAL A 140 -15.25 -3.28 -6.75
C VAL A 140 -15.22 -2.01 -7.59
N GLN A 141 -16.23 -1.81 -8.47
CA GLN A 141 -16.34 -0.62 -9.29
C GLN A 141 -17.18 0.44 -8.57
N SER A 142 -16.60 1.62 -8.35
CA SER A 142 -17.35 2.77 -7.86
C SER A 142 -18.41 3.20 -8.87
N PRO A 143 -19.56 3.73 -8.41
CA PRO A 143 -20.55 4.32 -9.28
C PRO A 143 -19.95 5.41 -10.18
N SER A 144 -20.33 5.41 -11.46
CA SER A 144 -19.98 6.47 -12.41
C SER A 144 -21.11 7.47 -12.49
N PHE A 145 -20.79 8.75 -12.33
CA PHE A 145 -21.75 9.85 -12.45
C PHE A 145 -21.66 10.55 -13.81
N GLY A 146 -20.88 10.01 -14.75
CA GLY A 146 -20.80 10.55 -16.12
C GLY A 146 -20.41 12.03 -16.15
N ASN A 147 -21.19 12.85 -16.85
CA ASN A 147 -21.04 14.31 -16.89
C ASN A 147 -21.64 15.01 -15.67
N ASP A 148 -22.48 14.30 -14.91
CA ASP A 148 -23.10 14.82 -13.70
C ASP A 148 -22.19 14.77 -12.47
N ASP A 149 -21.02 14.14 -12.61
CA ASP A 149 -20.03 14.05 -11.55
C ASP A 149 -19.67 15.45 -11.01
N PRO A 150 -19.83 15.71 -9.70
CA PRO A 150 -19.48 17.00 -9.10
C PRO A 150 -18.00 17.39 -9.28
N ALA A 151 -17.11 16.44 -9.53
CA ALA A 151 -15.72 16.71 -9.87
C ALA A 151 -15.56 17.36 -11.26
N LYS A 152 -16.55 17.21 -12.15
CA LYS A 152 -16.56 17.75 -13.52
C LYS A 152 -17.38 19.04 -13.68
N LYS A 153 -18.29 19.32 -12.75
CA LYS A 153 -19.11 20.55 -12.73
C LYS A 153 -18.30 21.75 -12.21
N ILE A 154 -18.68 22.97 -12.61
CA ILE A 154 -18.11 24.22 -12.10
C ILE A 154 -19.24 25.03 -11.43
N PRO A 155 -19.11 25.41 -10.15
CA PRO A 155 -18.01 25.10 -9.23
C PRO A 155 -17.93 23.61 -8.87
N ARG A 156 -16.70 23.11 -8.63
CA ARG A 156 -16.46 21.68 -8.33
C ARG A 156 -16.93 21.33 -6.92
N PHE A 157 -17.28 20.05 -6.72
CA PHE A 157 -17.54 19.42 -5.43
C PHE A 157 -18.64 20.08 -4.57
N GLN A 158 -19.63 20.72 -5.20
CA GLN A 158 -20.79 21.25 -4.48
C GLN A 158 -21.65 20.15 -3.83
N GLU A 159 -21.61 18.95 -4.41
CA GLU A 159 -22.29 17.77 -3.92
C GLU A 159 -21.26 16.67 -3.61
N LYS A 160 -21.59 15.80 -2.65
CA LYS A 160 -20.77 14.65 -2.24
C LYS A 160 -21.57 13.35 -2.40
N PRO A 161 -21.71 12.84 -3.64
CA PRO A 161 -22.44 11.61 -3.88
C PRO A 161 -21.72 10.42 -3.25
N ASP A 162 -22.47 9.37 -2.90
CA ASP A 162 -21.90 8.13 -2.38
C ASP A 162 -21.12 7.39 -3.48
N ARG A 163 -19.79 7.34 -3.34
CA ARG A 163 -18.87 6.68 -4.29
C ARG A 163 -18.49 5.26 -3.88
N ARG A 164 -19.02 4.75 -2.76
CA ARG A 164 -18.67 3.44 -2.24
C ARG A 164 -19.20 2.34 -3.16
N HIS A 165 -18.31 1.45 -3.60
CA HIS A 165 -18.68 0.24 -4.34
C HIS A 165 -19.26 -0.83 -3.39
N GLU A 166 -19.84 -1.90 -3.94
CA GLU A 166 -20.52 -2.94 -3.14
C GLU A 166 -19.58 -3.58 -2.10
N LEU A 167 -18.35 -3.93 -2.49
CA LEU A 167 -17.38 -4.52 -1.56
C LEU A 167 -17.04 -3.57 -0.39
N TYR A 168 -16.97 -2.26 -0.63
CA TYR A 168 -16.70 -1.28 0.43
C TYR A 168 -17.85 -1.25 1.44
N LYS A 169 -19.09 -1.23 0.95
CA LYS A 169 -20.29 -1.25 1.82
C LYS A 169 -20.39 -2.54 2.62
N ALA A 170 -20.05 -3.68 1.99
CA ALA A 170 -19.98 -4.96 2.68
C ALA A 170 -18.88 -4.97 3.76
N HIS A 171 -17.75 -4.29 3.50
CA HIS A 171 -16.68 -4.15 4.47
C HIS A 171 -17.06 -3.27 5.66
N GLU A 172 -17.72 -2.13 5.45
CA GLU A 172 -18.27 -1.30 6.54
C GLU A 172 -19.23 -2.10 7.43
N TRP A 173 -20.09 -2.92 6.81
CA TRP A 173 -20.97 -3.82 7.55
C TRP A 173 -20.19 -4.87 8.35
N ALA A 174 -19.16 -5.47 7.75
CA ALA A 174 -18.30 -6.44 8.42
C ALA A 174 -17.55 -5.82 9.62
N GLN A 175 -17.07 -4.59 9.50
CA GLN A 175 -16.47 -3.85 10.60
C GLN A 175 -17.48 -3.64 11.74
N SER A 176 -18.67 -3.17 11.42
CA SER A 176 -19.74 -3.01 12.41
C SER A 176 -20.08 -4.33 13.12
N LEU A 177 -20.10 -5.46 12.39
CA LEU A 177 -20.33 -6.77 12.98
C LEU A 177 -19.20 -7.17 13.94
N LEU A 178 -17.95 -6.94 13.56
CA LEU A 178 -16.77 -7.22 14.39
C LEU A 178 -16.76 -6.44 15.71
N GLU A 179 -17.33 -5.23 15.73
CA GLU A 179 -17.44 -4.40 16.94
C GLU A 179 -18.63 -4.77 17.83
N ASN A 180 -19.75 -5.16 17.23
CA ASN A 180 -21.03 -5.32 17.95
C ASN A 180 -21.37 -6.78 18.31
N ASP A 181 -20.78 -7.77 17.64
CA ASP A 181 -21.04 -9.20 17.85
C ASP A 181 -19.74 -10.00 17.76
N GLN A 182 -19.07 -10.20 18.90
CA GLN A 182 -17.75 -10.80 18.97
C GLN A 182 -17.71 -12.21 18.35
N ASP A 183 -18.74 -13.04 18.57
CA ASP A 183 -18.78 -14.41 18.06
C ASP A 183 -18.95 -14.45 16.54
N LYS A 184 -19.93 -13.71 16.00
CA LYS A 184 -20.13 -13.65 14.55
C LYS A 184 -18.97 -12.95 13.85
N GLY A 185 -18.43 -11.90 14.46
CA GLY A 185 -17.27 -11.17 14.00
C GLY A 185 -16.03 -12.06 13.88
N GLN A 186 -15.67 -12.79 14.94
CA GLN A 186 -14.55 -13.72 14.91
C GLN A 186 -14.75 -14.83 13.86
N LYS A 187 -15.97 -15.34 13.71
CA LYS A 187 -16.28 -16.34 12.68
C LYS A 187 -16.07 -15.78 11.27
N LEU A 188 -16.55 -14.56 11.00
CA LEU A 188 -16.36 -13.88 9.72
C LEU A 188 -14.87 -13.66 9.43
N MET A 189 -14.10 -13.20 10.41
CA MET A 189 -12.67 -12.96 10.25
C MET A 189 -11.90 -14.24 9.93
N ARG A 190 -12.24 -15.36 10.60
CA ARG A 190 -11.64 -16.67 10.28
C ARG A 190 -11.91 -17.08 8.83
N ILE A 191 -13.16 -16.96 8.37
CA ILE A 191 -13.53 -17.27 6.98
C ILE A 191 -12.75 -16.38 6.01
N MET A 192 -12.63 -15.09 6.31
CA MET A 192 -11.88 -14.14 5.48
C MET A 192 -10.40 -14.49 5.38
N LEU A 193 -9.75 -14.84 6.50
CA LEU A 193 -8.34 -15.24 6.53
C LEU A 193 -8.10 -16.60 5.87
N ASP A 194 -9.03 -17.55 6.03
CA ASP A 194 -8.95 -18.85 5.34
C ASP A 194 -9.04 -18.69 3.81
N LEU A 195 -9.86 -17.74 3.33
CA LEU A 195 -9.95 -17.40 1.90
C LEU A 195 -8.68 -16.70 1.40
N GLU A 196 -8.12 -15.79 2.19
CA GLU A 196 -6.83 -15.13 1.89
C GLU A 196 -5.71 -16.16 1.75
N LYS A 197 -5.61 -17.07 2.71
CA LYS A 197 -4.62 -18.15 2.72
C LYS A 197 -4.72 -19.03 1.48
N GLN A 198 -5.92 -19.47 1.11
CA GLN A 198 -6.14 -20.23 -0.12
C GLN A 198 -5.68 -19.45 -1.37
N GLY A 199 -5.93 -18.14 -1.39
CA GLY A 199 -5.46 -17.27 -2.47
C GLY A 199 -3.94 -17.18 -2.55
N LEU A 200 -3.27 -17.05 -1.40
CA LEU A 200 -1.80 -17.04 -1.31
C LEU A 200 -1.19 -18.37 -1.76
N GLU A 201 -1.67 -19.49 -1.24
CA GLU A 201 -1.20 -20.83 -1.60
C GLU A 201 -1.36 -21.08 -3.11
N ALA A 202 -2.52 -20.73 -3.68
CA ALA A 202 -2.74 -20.89 -5.12
C ALA A 202 -1.80 -20.04 -5.99
N MET A 203 -1.39 -18.86 -5.52
CA MET A 203 -0.44 -18.02 -6.25
C MET A 203 1.01 -18.46 -6.04
N GLU A 204 1.36 -18.94 -4.86
CA GLU A 204 2.67 -19.54 -4.58
C GLU A 204 2.90 -20.76 -5.48
N ASP A 205 1.88 -21.60 -5.67
CA ASP A 205 1.91 -22.72 -6.61
C ASP A 205 2.18 -22.24 -8.06
N ILE A 206 1.63 -21.10 -8.47
CA ILE A 206 1.89 -20.52 -9.80
C ILE A 206 3.34 -20.05 -9.91
N LEU A 207 3.86 -19.42 -8.85
CA LEU A 207 5.19 -18.81 -8.80
C LEU A 207 6.34 -19.79 -8.60
N THR A 208 6.04 -21.02 -8.15
CA THR A 208 7.05 -22.06 -7.86
C THR A 208 7.00 -23.24 -8.83
N ARG A 209 6.04 -23.25 -9.78
CA ARG A 209 5.97 -24.25 -10.84
C ARG A 209 7.28 -24.32 -11.61
N THR A 210 7.99 -25.43 -11.49
CA THR A 210 9.08 -25.77 -12.41
C THR A 210 8.45 -26.35 -13.67
N GLU A 211 8.74 -25.80 -14.85
CA GLU A 211 8.35 -26.44 -16.10
C GLU A 211 8.90 -27.88 -16.14
N VAL A 212 8.04 -28.85 -16.47
CA VAL A 212 8.42 -30.25 -16.75
C VAL A 212 8.78 -30.39 -18.22
#